data_AF-A0A453NIL9-F1
#
_entry.id   AF-A0A453NIL9-F1
#
_cell.length_a   1.000
_cell.length_b   1.000
_cell.length_c   1.000
_cell.angle_alpha   90.00
_cell.angle_beta   90.00
_cell.angle_gamma   90.00
#
_symmetry.space_group_name_H-M   'P 1'
#
loop_
_entity.id
_entity.type
_entity.pdbx_description
1 polymer ?
#
loop_
_entity_poly.entity_id
_entity_poly.type
_entity_poly.pdbx_seq_one_letter_code
_entity_poly.pdbx_strand_id
1 'polypeptide(L)'
;RIKDALEATPGCERVVSCADIVAFAARDATYFLSNETMYFQMPSGRYDGNVSLASETLPNLPPPFADITMLEALFTNKGLSLDDMVTLSGAHSVGISHCSSFRDRLPPNPSSDPMAMNSTLANLVTSKCSRGDNPTVDQDIYTPGYLDNQYYKNVINHEVLLKSDAALESSKTIESV
;
A
#
# COMPACT_ATOMS: atom_id res chain seq x y z
N ARG A 1 5.43 -22.78 -0.80
CA ARG A 1 4.88 -23.21 0.52
C ARG A 1 3.37 -23.42 0.46
N ILE A 2 2.53 -22.37 0.32
CA ILE A 2 1.05 -22.57 0.26
C ILE A 2 0.65 -23.45 -0.94
N LYS A 3 1.15 -23.13 -2.14
CA LYS A 3 0.91 -23.93 -3.34
C LYS A 3 1.32 -25.40 -3.16
N ASP A 4 2.53 -25.64 -2.67
CA ASP A 4 3.04 -27.01 -2.46
C ASP A 4 2.17 -27.82 -1.49
N ALA A 5 1.68 -27.20 -0.41
CA ALA A 5 0.78 -27.85 0.55
C ALA A 5 -0.57 -28.22 -0.08
N LEU A 6 -1.13 -27.33 -0.92
CA LEU A 6 -2.38 -27.61 -1.63
C LEU A 6 -2.22 -28.72 -2.67
N GLU A 7 -1.12 -28.73 -3.43
CA GLU A 7 -0.81 -29.79 -4.40
C GLU A 7 -0.52 -31.15 -3.75
N ALA A 8 -0.10 -31.17 -2.47
CA ALA A 8 0.07 -32.40 -1.71
C ALA A 8 -1.22 -32.90 -1.05
N THR A 9 -2.32 -32.13 -1.13
CA THR A 9 -3.62 -32.49 -0.53
C THR A 9 -4.41 -33.36 -1.51
N PRO A 10 -4.81 -34.59 -1.14
CA PRO A 10 -5.55 -35.48 -2.04
C PRO A 10 -6.85 -34.83 -2.55
N GLY A 11 -7.03 -34.82 -3.88
CA GLY A 11 -8.19 -34.21 -4.54
C GLY A 11 -8.02 -32.71 -4.82
N CYS A 12 -6.89 -32.11 -4.48
CA CYS A 12 -6.55 -30.73 -4.80
C CYS A 12 -5.42 -30.60 -5.83
N GLU A 13 -4.91 -31.71 -6.36
CA GLU A 13 -3.83 -31.70 -7.35
C GLU A 13 -4.25 -30.97 -8.63
N ARG A 14 -3.53 -29.91 -9.00
CA ARG A 14 -3.80 -29.05 -10.16
C ARG A 14 -5.20 -28.42 -10.16
N VAL A 15 -5.82 -28.27 -8.99
CA VAL A 15 -7.17 -27.69 -8.86
C VAL A 15 -7.11 -26.20 -8.55
N VAL A 16 -6.28 -25.78 -7.59
CA VAL A 16 -6.25 -24.40 -7.10
C VAL A 16 -5.21 -23.57 -7.84
N SER A 17 -5.63 -22.49 -8.50
CA SER A 17 -4.72 -21.59 -9.22
C SER A 17 -3.82 -20.79 -8.28
N CYS A 18 -2.64 -20.39 -8.76
CA CYS A 18 -1.77 -19.47 -8.03
C CYS A 18 -2.43 -18.10 -7.85
N ALA A 19 -3.21 -17.65 -8.83
CA ALA A 19 -3.97 -16.41 -8.77
C ALA A 19 -4.97 -16.41 -7.59
N ASP A 20 -5.73 -17.49 -7.38
CA ASP A 20 -6.63 -17.58 -6.23
C ASP A 20 -5.86 -17.73 -4.91
N ILE A 21 -4.73 -18.45 -4.90
CA ILE A 21 -3.88 -18.54 -3.70
C ILE A 21 -3.42 -17.17 -3.23
N VAL A 22 -3.00 -16.28 -4.13
CA VAL A 22 -2.58 -14.92 -3.76
C VAL A 22 -3.76 -14.12 -3.22
N ALA A 23 -4.94 -14.23 -3.84
CA ALA A 23 -6.14 -13.53 -3.37
C ALA A 23 -6.58 -14.00 -1.96
N PHE A 24 -6.58 -15.32 -1.72
CA PHE A 24 -6.89 -15.88 -0.41
C PHE A 24 -5.83 -15.53 0.64
N ALA A 25 -4.55 -15.63 0.30
CA ALA A 25 -3.47 -15.26 1.21
C ALA A 25 -3.54 -13.78 1.62
N ALA A 26 -3.88 -12.89 0.69
CA ALA A 26 -4.09 -11.48 1.00
C ALA A 26 -5.28 -11.28 1.96
N ARG A 27 -6.41 -11.95 1.72
CA ARG A 27 -7.58 -11.90 2.62
C ARG A 27 -7.23 -12.42 4.01
N ASP A 28 -6.55 -13.55 4.10
CA ASP A 28 -6.15 -14.16 5.37
C ASP A 28 -5.15 -13.26 6.13
N ALA A 29 -4.19 -12.64 5.41
CA ALA A 29 -3.29 -11.67 6.01
C ALA A 29 -4.05 -10.45 6.57
N THR A 30 -5.04 -9.91 5.84
CA THR A 30 -5.93 -8.84 6.32
C THR A 30 -6.66 -9.25 7.59
N TYR A 31 -7.18 -10.48 7.67
CA TYR A 31 -7.82 -10.99 8.88
C TYR A 31 -6.86 -10.98 10.08
N PHE A 32 -5.67 -11.56 9.95
CA PHE A 32 -4.72 -11.62 11.05
C PHE A 32 -4.17 -10.25 11.45
N LEU A 33 -3.83 -9.40 10.48
CA LEU A 33 -3.25 -8.07 10.73
C LEU A 33 -4.27 -7.09 11.32
N SER A 34 -5.57 -7.27 11.05
CA SER A 34 -6.65 -6.48 11.65
C SER A 34 -7.09 -6.99 13.02
N ASN A 35 -6.30 -7.85 13.66
CA ASN A 35 -6.66 -8.52 14.91
C ASN A 35 -8.02 -9.23 14.81
N GLU A 36 -8.22 -9.94 13.70
CA GLU A 36 -9.39 -10.78 13.42
C GLU A 36 -10.71 -10.02 13.21
N THR A 37 -10.65 -8.70 12.98
CA THR A 37 -11.85 -7.86 12.81
C THR A 37 -12.31 -7.72 11.36
N MET A 38 -11.40 -7.77 10.40
CA MET A 38 -11.72 -7.68 8.97
C MET A 38 -11.85 -9.07 8.36
N TYR A 39 -13.09 -9.55 8.26
CA TYR A 39 -13.42 -10.85 7.66
C TYR A 39 -14.41 -10.69 6.51
N PHE A 40 -14.05 -11.23 5.34
CA PHE A 40 -14.90 -11.23 4.16
C PHE A 40 -14.67 -12.48 3.29
N GLN A 41 -15.68 -12.83 2.49
CA GLN A 41 -15.59 -13.90 1.52
C GLN A 41 -14.76 -13.45 0.32
N MET A 42 -13.83 -14.30 -0.13
CA MET A 42 -13.03 -14.03 -1.32
C MET A 42 -13.54 -14.89 -2.49
N PRO A 43 -14.03 -14.28 -3.59
CA PRO A 43 -14.39 -15.03 -4.79
C PRO A 43 -13.19 -15.81 -5.33
N SER A 44 -13.45 -17.01 -5.88
CA SER A 44 -12.46 -17.86 -6.54
C SER A 44 -12.85 -18.15 -7.99
N GLY A 45 -12.02 -18.91 -8.70
CA GLY A 45 -12.18 -19.25 -10.11
C GLY A 45 -11.23 -18.47 -11.02
N ARG A 46 -10.23 -17.77 -10.48
CA ARG A 46 -9.19 -17.13 -11.32
C ARG A 46 -8.30 -18.20 -11.93
N TYR A 47 -7.84 -17.97 -13.16
CA TYR A 47 -6.84 -18.79 -13.82
C TYR A 47 -5.46 -18.11 -13.79
N ASP A 48 -4.41 -18.91 -13.88
CA ASP A 48 -3.05 -18.41 -13.92
C ASP A 48 -2.72 -17.85 -15.31
N GLY A 49 -2.21 -16.62 -15.35
CA GLY A 49 -1.67 -16.01 -16.56
C GLY A 49 -0.38 -16.71 -17.02
N ASN A 50 -0.11 -16.65 -18.33
CA ASN A 50 1.08 -17.25 -18.96
C ASN A 50 2.09 -16.22 -19.49
N VAL A 51 1.89 -14.93 -19.22
CA VAL A 51 2.74 -13.82 -19.66
C VAL A 51 3.14 -12.98 -18.46
N SER A 52 4.42 -12.57 -18.41
CA SER A 52 4.95 -11.64 -17.41
C SER A 52 6.02 -10.76 -18.06
N LEU A 53 5.75 -9.47 -18.18
CA LEU A 53 6.62 -8.51 -18.87
C LEU A 53 6.95 -7.33 -17.96
N ALA A 54 8.24 -7.08 -17.74
CA ALA A 54 8.70 -5.94 -16.93
C ALA A 54 8.21 -4.59 -17.50
N SER A 55 8.07 -4.49 -18.83
CA SER A 55 7.56 -3.29 -19.51
C SER A 55 6.12 -2.95 -19.17
N GLU A 56 5.33 -3.89 -18.65
CA GLU A 56 3.95 -3.65 -18.25
C GLU A 56 3.82 -3.03 -16.85
N THR A 57 4.90 -2.99 -16.06
CA THR A 57 4.85 -2.50 -14.66
C THR A 57 4.65 -0.99 -14.56
N LEU A 58 5.58 -0.19 -15.10
CA LEU A 58 5.55 1.28 -15.00
C LEU A 58 4.27 1.92 -15.55
N PRO A 59 3.66 1.43 -16.65
CA PRO A 59 2.38 1.96 -17.12
C PRO A 59 1.17 1.61 -16.24
N ASN A 60 1.27 0.60 -15.36
CA ASN A 60 0.13 0.04 -14.62
C ASN A 60 0.25 0.15 -13.09
N LEU A 61 1.42 0.46 -12.55
CA LEU A 61 1.64 0.61 -11.11
C LEU A 61 1.83 2.08 -10.75
N PRO A 62 1.03 2.62 -9.79
CA PRO A 62 1.23 3.98 -9.31
C PRO A 62 2.62 4.15 -8.69
N PRO A 63 3.40 5.17 -9.10
CA PRO A 63 4.64 5.51 -8.41
C PRO A 63 4.34 6.16 -7.04
N PRO A 64 5.26 6.06 -6.06
CA PRO A 64 5.07 6.65 -4.74
C PRO A 64 5.04 8.20 -4.73
N PHE A 65 5.41 8.82 -5.84
CA PHE A 65 5.41 10.27 -6.06
C PHE A 65 4.21 10.78 -6.86
N ALA A 66 3.25 9.91 -7.20
CA ALA A 66 2.04 10.27 -7.93
C ALA A 66 1.23 11.34 -7.19
N ASP A 67 0.66 12.29 -7.93
CA ASP A 67 -0.36 13.19 -7.41
C ASP A 67 -1.75 12.55 -7.49
N ILE A 68 -2.75 13.23 -6.91
CA ILE A 68 -4.11 12.70 -6.84
C ILE A 68 -4.74 12.47 -8.23
N THR A 69 -4.39 13.28 -9.23
CA THR A 69 -4.94 13.16 -10.58
C THR A 69 -4.41 11.90 -11.26
N MET A 70 -3.10 11.62 -11.09
CA MET A 70 -2.49 10.40 -11.60
C MET A 70 -3.01 9.15 -10.88
N LEU A 71 -3.18 9.20 -9.54
CA LEU A 71 -3.75 8.10 -8.76
C LEU A 71 -5.18 7.79 -9.23
N GLU A 72 -6.05 8.79 -9.32
CA GLU A 72 -7.42 8.66 -9.79
C GLU A 72 -7.48 8.02 -11.19
N ALA A 73 -6.65 8.50 -12.13
CA ALA A 73 -6.60 7.96 -13.49
C ALA A 73 -6.16 6.48 -13.52
N LEU A 74 -5.15 6.11 -12.75
CA LEU A 74 -4.64 4.74 -12.71
C LEU A 74 -5.65 3.76 -12.08
N PHE A 75 -6.33 4.16 -11.01
CA PHE A 75 -7.37 3.34 -10.38
C PHE A 75 -8.62 3.24 -11.27
N THR A 76 -9.05 4.34 -11.89
CA THR A 76 -10.17 4.33 -12.84
C THR A 76 -9.89 3.40 -14.03
N ASN A 77 -8.64 3.36 -14.53
CA ASN A 77 -8.23 2.41 -15.57
C ASN A 77 -8.32 0.93 -15.14
N LYS A 78 -8.42 0.65 -13.84
CA LYS A 78 -8.69 -0.68 -13.28
C LYS A 78 -10.16 -0.89 -12.90
N GLY A 79 -11.03 0.06 -13.23
CA GLY A 79 -12.45 0.02 -12.88
C GLY A 79 -12.73 0.31 -11.40
N LEU A 80 -11.77 0.94 -10.70
CA LEU A 80 -11.89 1.32 -9.29
C LEU A 80 -12.22 2.81 -9.19
N SER A 81 -13.14 3.15 -8.29
CA SER A 81 -13.53 4.51 -8.00
C SER A 81 -12.47 5.26 -7.19
N LEU A 82 -12.67 6.57 -7.02
CA LEU A 82 -11.82 7.38 -6.15
C LEU A 82 -11.91 6.92 -4.68
N ASP A 83 -13.08 6.49 -4.24
CA ASP A 83 -13.29 5.96 -2.88
C ASP A 83 -12.60 4.61 -2.68
N ASP A 84 -12.62 3.74 -3.69
CA ASP A 84 -11.83 2.50 -3.68
C ASP A 84 -10.33 2.80 -3.57
N MET A 85 -9.85 3.86 -4.25
CA MET A 85 -8.45 4.28 -4.20
C MET A 85 -8.04 4.73 -2.79
N VAL A 86 -8.85 5.57 -2.14
CA VAL A 86 -8.61 6.00 -0.75
C VAL A 86 -8.64 4.79 0.19
N THR A 87 -9.67 3.94 0.07
CA THR A 87 -9.85 2.75 0.90
C THR A 87 -8.69 1.75 0.77
N LEU A 88 -8.23 1.49 -0.46
CA LEU A 88 -7.13 0.57 -0.73
C LEU A 88 -5.77 1.13 -0.32
N SER A 89 -5.61 2.47 -0.30
CA SER A 89 -4.40 3.11 0.22
C SER A 89 -4.20 2.86 1.73
N GLY A 90 -5.29 2.59 2.46
CA GLY A 90 -5.26 2.13 3.85
C GLY A 90 -4.41 0.89 4.12
N ALA A 91 -4.08 0.10 3.09
CA ALA A 91 -3.13 -1.01 3.21
C ALA A 91 -1.73 -0.56 3.67
N HIS A 92 -1.37 0.72 3.51
CA HIS A 92 -0.14 1.30 4.05
C HIS A 92 -0.16 1.49 5.58
N SER A 93 -1.22 1.08 6.29
CA SER A 93 -1.23 0.91 7.75
C SER A 93 -0.21 -0.13 8.23
N VAL A 94 0.25 -1.02 7.36
CA VAL A 94 1.25 -2.05 7.67
C VAL A 94 2.39 -2.05 6.66
N GLY A 95 3.49 -2.69 7.05
CA GLY A 95 4.62 -2.93 6.17
C GLY A 95 5.61 -1.76 6.15
N ILE A 96 6.49 -1.78 5.14
CA ILE A 96 7.68 -0.92 5.09
C ILE A 96 7.82 -0.26 3.72
N SER A 97 8.52 0.88 3.70
CA SER A 97 8.94 1.58 2.50
C SER A 97 10.45 1.79 2.49
N HIS A 98 11.06 1.63 1.32
CA HIS A 98 12.46 2.01 1.12
C HIS A 98 12.59 3.53 1.12
N CYS A 99 13.67 4.04 1.71
CA CYS A 99 13.95 5.48 1.73
C CYS A 99 14.00 6.12 0.34
N SER A 100 14.38 5.37 -0.69
CA SER A 100 14.35 5.83 -2.09
C SER A 100 12.97 6.25 -2.58
N SER A 101 11.90 5.74 -1.97
CA SER A 101 10.51 5.97 -2.39
C SER A 101 9.93 7.31 -1.92
N PHE A 102 10.57 7.97 -0.94
CA PHE A 102 10.07 9.22 -0.35
C PHE A 102 11.15 10.26 -0.06
N ARG A 103 12.41 10.02 -0.46
CA ARG A 103 13.53 10.95 -0.23
C ARG A 103 13.30 12.34 -0.84
N ASP A 104 12.48 12.43 -1.88
CA ASP A 104 12.12 13.67 -2.56
C ASP A 104 11.27 14.60 -1.68
N ARG A 105 10.68 14.08 -0.59
CA ARG A 105 9.96 14.87 0.41
C ARG A 105 10.86 15.45 1.51
N LEU A 106 12.16 15.21 1.47
CA LEU A 106 13.12 15.65 2.48
C LEU A 106 14.15 16.65 1.89
N PRO A 107 14.48 17.75 2.61
CA PRO A 107 13.78 18.23 3.81
C PRO A 107 12.38 18.78 3.46
N PRO A 108 11.40 18.71 4.39
CA PRO A 108 10.06 19.24 4.13
C PRO A 108 10.09 20.76 3.97
N ASN A 109 9.26 21.29 3.06
CA ASN A 109 9.10 22.73 2.86
C ASN A 109 7.61 23.15 2.87
N PRO A 110 7.03 23.38 4.06
CA PRO A 110 5.63 23.76 4.21
C PRO A 110 5.25 25.10 3.54
N SER A 111 6.22 25.96 3.23
CA SER A 111 5.95 27.23 2.54
C SER A 111 5.63 27.05 1.06
N SER A 112 6.12 25.98 0.44
CA SER A 112 5.87 25.67 -0.98
C SER A 112 4.98 24.45 -1.21
N ASP A 113 4.87 23.57 -0.22
CA ASP A 113 4.09 22.35 -0.28
C ASP A 113 3.16 22.27 0.95
N PRO A 114 1.85 22.54 0.78
CA PRO A 114 0.88 22.41 1.87
C PRO A 114 0.76 21.00 2.45
N MET A 115 1.20 19.97 1.72
CA MET A 115 1.20 18.55 2.12
C MET A 115 2.60 18.07 2.55
N ALA A 116 3.47 19.01 2.91
CA ALA A 116 4.81 18.72 3.38
C ALA A 116 4.78 17.83 4.64
N MET A 117 5.67 16.83 4.68
CA MET A 117 5.83 15.94 5.83
C MET A 117 6.08 16.75 7.11
N ASN A 118 5.42 16.37 8.21
CA ASN A 118 5.63 17.07 9.47
C ASN A 118 7.07 16.91 9.99
N SER A 119 7.52 17.85 10.81
CA SER A 119 8.91 17.88 11.28
C SER A 119 9.29 16.68 12.16
N THR A 120 8.33 16.11 12.89
CA THR A 120 8.56 14.98 13.79
C THR A 120 8.93 13.74 13.00
N LEU A 121 8.10 13.38 12.01
CA LEU A 121 8.37 12.28 11.10
C LEU A 121 9.62 12.55 10.26
N ALA A 122 9.77 13.76 9.70
CA ALA A 122 10.92 14.13 8.87
C ALA A 122 12.27 13.90 9.59
N ASN A 123 12.36 14.26 10.87
CA ASN A 123 13.56 14.03 11.69
C ASN A 123 13.81 12.53 11.91
N LEU A 124 12.76 11.77 12.21
CA LEU A 124 12.85 10.32 12.40
C LEU A 124 13.34 9.61 11.13
N VAL A 125 12.75 9.92 9.98
CA VAL A 125 13.11 9.27 8.71
C VAL A 125 14.47 9.73 8.20
N THR A 126 14.87 10.99 8.41
CA THR A 126 16.22 11.46 8.05
C THR A 126 17.30 10.65 8.77
N SER A 127 17.08 10.36 10.06
CA SER A 127 17.98 9.52 10.87
C SER A 127 18.01 8.06 10.40
N LYS A 128 16.84 7.46 10.11
CA LYS A 128 16.75 6.08 9.62
C LYS A 128 17.36 5.92 8.22
N CYS A 129 17.09 6.85 7.32
CA CYS A 129 17.54 6.81 5.92
C CYS A 129 19.03 7.08 5.72
N SER A 130 19.73 7.52 6.76
CA SER A 130 21.18 7.68 6.75
C SER A 130 21.94 6.39 7.11
N ARG A 131 21.23 5.26 7.34
CA ARG A 131 21.82 4.01 7.85
C ARG A 131 21.81 2.90 6.80
N GLY A 132 23.00 2.41 6.43
CA GLY A 132 23.17 1.25 5.56
C GLY A 132 22.86 1.54 4.08
N ASP A 133 22.95 0.50 3.25
CA ASP A 133 22.91 0.65 1.79
C ASP A 133 21.48 0.76 1.22
N ASN A 134 20.48 0.21 1.92
CA ASN A 134 19.09 0.24 1.46
C ASN A 134 18.09 0.32 2.63
N PRO A 135 18.11 1.43 3.41
CA PRO A 135 17.28 1.56 4.59
C PRO A 135 15.78 1.56 4.28
N THR A 136 15.02 1.02 5.23
CA THR A 136 13.57 0.97 5.21
C THR A 136 12.99 1.63 6.45
N VAL A 137 11.75 2.10 6.32
CA VAL A 137 10.95 2.69 7.40
C VAL A 137 9.57 2.07 7.36
N ASP A 138 8.97 1.81 8.52
CA ASP A 138 7.58 1.39 8.63
C ASP A 138 6.64 2.44 8.05
N GLN A 139 5.67 2.03 7.24
CA GLN A 139 4.71 2.93 6.59
C GLN A 139 3.81 3.64 7.62
N ASP A 140 3.43 2.92 8.69
CA ASP A 140 2.82 3.46 9.89
C ASP A 140 3.80 3.36 11.06
N ILE A 141 4.22 4.50 11.62
CA ILE A 141 5.19 4.53 12.72
C ILE A 141 4.57 4.29 14.11
N TYR A 142 3.24 4.27 14.21
CA TYR A 142 2.49 4.13 15.46
C TYR A 142 2.00 2.70 15.65
N THR A 143 1.45 2.07 14.61
CA THR A 143 0.91 0.71 14.65
C THR A 143 1.44 -0.19 13.51
N PRO A 144 2.77 -0.28 13.29
CA PRO A 144 3.37 -0.91 12.09
C PRO A 144 2.99 -2.38 11.81
N GLY A 145 2.52 -3.09 12.84
CA GLY A 145 2.11 -4.50 12.78
C GLY A 145 0.61 -4.72 12.69
N TYR A 146 -0.20 -3.66 12.64
CA TYR A 146 -1.66 -3.75 12.66
C TYR A 146 -2.27 -3.02 11.48
N LEU A 147 -3.22 -3.68 10.82
CA LEU A 147 -4.04 -3.09 9.79
C LEU A 147 -5.25 -2.44 10.46
N ASP A 148 -5.17 -1.13 10.68
CA ASP A 148 -6.20 -0.34 11.35
C ASP A 148 -6.37 1.03 10.65
N ASN A 149 -7.09 1.97 11.29
CA ASN A 149 -7.33 3.29 10.72
C ASN A 149 -6.31 4.35 11.14
N GLN A 150 -5.20 3.95 11.79
CA GLN A 150 -4.13 4.87 12.17
C GLN A 150 -3.47 5.49 10.94
N TYR A 151 -3.37 4.76 9.82
CA TYR A 151 -2.95 5.30 8.53
C TYR A 151 -3.67 6.61 8.16
N TYR A 152 -5.01 6.67 8.25
CA TYR A 152 -5.76 7.86 7.87
C TYR A 152 -5.53 9.03 8.84
N LYS A 153 -5.34 8.74 10.13
CA LYS A 153 -4.91 9.78 11.10
C LYS A 153 -3.53 10.31 10.76
N ASN A 154 -2.63 9.44 10.29
CA ASN A 154 -1.30 9.83 9.84
C ASN A 154 -1.38 10.71 8.59
N VAL A 155 -2.27 10.42 7.63
CA VAL A 155 -2.53 11.29 6.47
C VAL A 155 -2.92 12.69 6.94
N ILE A 156 -3.92 12.81 7.82
CA ILE A 156 -4.41 14.11 8.34
C ILE A 156 -3.31 14.87 9.11
N ASN A 157 -2.42 14.17 9.80
CA ASN A 157 -1.35 14.78 10.61
C ASN A 157 -0.06 15.07 9.82
N HIS A 158 -0.05 14.83 8.50
CA HIS A 158 1.13 14.89 7.63
C HIS A 158 2.26 13.93 8.06
N GLU A 159 1.88 12.77 8.59
CA GLU A 159 2.74 11.71 9.15
C GLU A 159 2.80 10.46 8.27
N VAL A 160 2.63 10.64 6.96
CA VAL A 160 2.80 9.58 5.95
C VAL A 160 4.13 9.71 5.24
N LEU A 161 4.68 8.58 4.75
CA LEU A 161 5.97 8.55 4.06
C LEU A 161 5.84 9.02 2.61
N LEU A 162 4.95 8.42 1.83
CA LEU A 162 4.92 8.63 0.37
C LEU A 162 4.21 9.93 0.01
N LYS A 163 4.57 10.51 -1.14
CA LYS A 163 3.86 11.68 -1.65
C LYS A 163 2.47 11.28 -2.18
N SER A 164 2.31 10.05 -2.66
CA SER A 164 1.00 9.49 -3.02
C SER A 164 0.04 9.39 -1.83
N ASP A 165 0.55 9.14 -0.62
CA ASP A 165 -0.28 9.12 0.60
C ASP A 165 -0.68 10.54 1.01
N ALA A 166 0.28 11.48 0.98
CA ALA A 166 0.01 12.89 1.30
C ALA A 166 -0.97 13.52 0.29
N ALA A 167 -0.99 13.05 -0.96
CA ALA A 167 -1.93 13.50 -1.98
C ALA A 167 -3.41 13.20 -1.63
N LEU A 168 -3.67 12.29 -0.69
CA LEU A 168 -5.03 12.02 -0.20
C LEU A 168 -5.61 13.18 0.62
N GLU A 169 -4.78 14.13 1.05
CA GLU A 169 -5.23 15.37 1.71
C GLU A 169 -5.93 16.36 0.75
N SER A 170 -5.99 16.03 -0.55
CA SER A 170 -6.64 16.88 -1.55
C SER A 170 -8.13 17.08 -1.26
N SER A 171 -8.69 18.19 -1.75
CA SER A 171 -10.14 18.46 -1.65
C SER A 171 -11.01 17.41 -2.33
N LYS A 172 -10.46 16.54 -3.20
CA LYS A 172 -11.22 15.46 -3.84
C LYS A 172 -11.42 14.26 -2.92
N THR A 173 -10.55 14.07 -1.94
CA THR A 173 -10.41 12.83 -1.19
C THR A 173 -10.53 13.01 0.32
N ILE A 174 -10.34 14.23 0.83
CA ILE A 174 -10.34 14.50 2.27
C ILE A 174 -11.67 14.14 2.98
N GLU A 175 -12.79 14.06 2.25
CA GLU A 175 -14.07 13.60 2.83
C GLU A 175 -14.12 12.07 3.01
N SER A 176 -13.33 11.31 2.25
CA SER A 176 -13.20 9.85 2.35
C SER A 176 -12.09 9.41 3.32
N VAL A 177 -11.19 10.32 3.73
CA VAL A 177 -10.11 10.10 4.70
C VAL A 177 -10.62 10.30 6.13
#